data_AF-A0A4Y8BUU5-F1
#
_entry.id   AF-A0A4Y8BUU5-F1
#
_cell.length_a   1.000
_cell.length_b   1.000
_cell.length_c   1.000
_cell.angle_alpha   90.00
_cell.angle_beta   90.00
_cell.angle_gamma   90.00
#
_symmetry.space_group_name_H-M   'P 1'
#
loop_
_entity.id
_entity.type
_entity.pdbx_description
1 polymer ?
#
loop_
_entity_poly.entity_id
_entity_poly.type
_entity_poly.pdbx_seq_one_letter_code
_entity_poly.pdbx_strand_id
1 'polypeptide(L)' 'QKEEQVQKRLEALDKLTKTLAIVEQYYVDDQNISDLVDKSLSGLLSNLDAHSSFLNEKDFNDMKIQTNG' A
#
# COMPACT_ATOMS: atom_id res chain seq x y z
N GLN A 1 -9.00 26.99 -5.09
CA GLN A 1 -9.30 25.95 -4.07
C GLN A 1 -9.30 24.54 -4.67
N LYS A 2 -10.10 24.23 -5.71
CA LYS A 2 -10.13 22.89 -6.33
C LYS A 2 -8.81 22.51 -7.02
N GLU A 3 -8.21 23.44 -7.77
CA GLU A 3 -6.90 23.24 -8.44
C GLU A 3 -5.75 23.03 -7.44
N GLU A 4 -5.76 23.75 -6.32
CA GLU A 4 -4.76 23.61 -5.27
C GLU A 4 -4.83 22.22 -4.57
N GLN A 5 -6.04 21.68 -4.37
CA GLN A 5 -6.20 20.32 -3.84
C GLN A 5 -5.71 19.26 -4.84
N VAL A 6 -5.97 19.46 -6.13
CA VAL A 6 -5.46 18.57 -7.18
C VAL A 6 -3.94 18.58 -7.19
N GLN A 7 -3.32 19.77 -7.13
CA GLN A 7 -1.88 19.92 -7.08
C GLN A 7 -1.26 19.19 -5.88
N LYS A 8 -1.80 19.40 -4.67
CA LYS A 8 -1.34 18.70 -3.45
C LYS A 8 -1.48 17.19 -3.55
N ARG A 9 -2.55 16.70 -4.20
CA ARG A 9 -2.74 15.26 -4.43
C ARG A 9 -1.71 14.69 -5.39
N LEU A 10 -1.40 15.41 -6.47
CA LEU A 10 -0.37 14.99 -7.43
C LEU A 10 1.01 14.97 -6.79
N GLU A 11 1.35 15.98 -5.99
CA GLU A 11 2.62 16.03 -5.23
C GLU A 11 2.75 14.87 -4.24
N ALA A 12 1.66 14.51 -3.55
CA ALA A 12 1.66 13.37 -2.63
C ALA A 12 1.88 12.04 -3.36
N LEU A 13 1.25 11.85 -4.52
CA LEU A 13 1.44 10.67 -5.36
C LEU A 13 2.85 10.58 -5.94
N ASP A 14 3.38 11.69 -6.44
CA ASP A 14 4.76 11.78 -6.95
C ASP A 14 5.78 11.41 -5.87
N LYS A 15 5.60 11.92 -4.65
CA LYS A 15 6.46 11.56 -3.51
C LYS A 15 6.39 10.06 -3.19
N LEU A 16 5.20 9.47 -3.21
CA LEU A 16 5.01 8.04 -2.95
C LEU A 16 5.73 7.19 -4.01
N THR A 17 5.50 7.46 -5.29
CA THR A 17 6.11 6.73 -6.40
C THR A 17 7.63 6.85 -6.41
N LYS A 18 8.18 8.05 -6.16
CA LYS A 18 9.63 8.25 -6.03
C LYS A 18 10.22 7.45 -4.88
N THR A 19 9.53 7.39 -3.75
CA THR A 19 10.00 6.63 -2.59
C THR A 19 10.05 5.14 -2.91
N LEU A 20 8.99 4.60 -3.53
CA LEU A 20 8.96 3.20 -3.97
C LEU A 20 10.08 2.88 -4.98
N ALA A 21 10.31 3.75 -5.96
CA ALA A 21 11.38 3.57 -6.95
C ALA A 21 12.78 3.59 -6.33
N ILE A 22 13.01 4.44 -5.32
CA ILE A 22 14.26 4.44 -4.55
C ILE A 22 14.39 3.11 -3.80
N VAL A 23 13.35 2.67 -3.10
CA VAL A 23 13.41 1.41 -2.38
C VAL A 23 13.70 0.26 -3.34
N GLU A 24 13.00 0.17 -4.48
CA GLU A 24 13.25 -0.83 -5.53
C GLU A 24 14.71 -0.81 -6.03
N GLN A 25 15.28 0.37 -6.30
CA GLN A 25 16.65 0.51 -6.80
C GLN A 25 17.71 0.05 -5.80
N TYR A 26 17.48 0.27 -4.49
CA TYR A 26 18.46 -0.02 -3.44
C TYR A 26 18.14 -1.31 -2.66
N TYR A 27 17.00 -1.95 -2.89
CA TYR A 27 16.67 -3.22 -2.25
C TYR A 27 17.51 -4.33 -2.88
N VAL A 28 18.29 -4.99 -2.04
CA VAL A 28 19.25 -6.04 -2.43
C VAL A 28 18.58 -7.40 -2.66
N ASP A 29 17.42 -7.63 -2.05
CA ASP A 29 16.65 -8.87 -2.20
C ASP A 29 15.71 -8.79 -3.40
N ASP A 30 15.48 -9.93 -4.08
CA ASP A 30 14.44 -10.17 -5.11
C ASP A 30 13.00 -10.04 -4.55
N GLN A 31 12.76 -9.17 -3.58
CA GLN A 31 11.42 -8.86 -3.09
C GLN A 31 10.63 -8.22 -4.23
N ASN A 32 9.51 -8.84 -4.58
CA ASN A 32 8.61 -8.34 -5.61
C ASN A 32 8.08 -6.95 -5.21
N ILE A 33 8.10 -5.98 -6.13
CA ILE A 33 7.52 -4.64 -5.92
C ILE A 33 6.09 -4.72 -5.37
N SER A 34 5.34 -5.76 -5.75
CA SER A 34 3.99 -6.05 -5.25
C SER A 34 3.96 -6.21 -3.73
N ASP A 35 4.91 -6.95 -3.15
CA ASP A 35 4.99 -7.17 -1.71
C ASP A 35 5.31 -5.87 -0.96
N LEU A 36 6.14 -5.01 -1.55
CA LEU A 36 6.48 -3.71 -0.97
C LEU A 36 5.26 -2.78 -0.95
N VAL A 37 4.46 -2.80 -2.01
CA VAL A 37 3.21 -2.04 -2.10
C VAL A 37 2.19 -2.54 -1.09
N ASP A 38 2.00 -3.86 -0.97
CA ASP A 38 1.07 -4.47 -0.01
C ASP A 38 1.45 -4.17 1.44
N LYS A 39 2.75 -4.24 1.76
CA LYS A 39 3.29 -3.86 3.08
C LYS A 39 3.10 -2.37 3.36
N SER A 40 3.33 -1.52 2.35
CA SER A 40 3.12 -0.07 2.47
C SER A 40 1.66 0.26 2.73
N LEU A 41 0.73 -0.38 2.01
CA LEU A 41 -0.70 -0.17 2.18
C LEU A 41 -1.21 -0.70 3.53
N SER A 42 -0.72 -1.85 3.96
CA SER A 42 -0.97 -2.40 5.29
C SER A 42 -0.54 -1.43 6.39
N GLY A 43 0.68 -0.89 6.28
CA GLY A 43 1.20 0.10 7.22
C GLY A 43 0.44 1.42 7.21
N LEU A 44 -0.01 1.89 6.04
CA LEU A 44 -0.82 3.12 5.94
C LEU A 44 -2.17 2.95 6.65
N LEU A 45 -2.86 1.82 6.41
CA LEU A 45 -4.17 1.55 7.02
C LEU A 45 -4.07 1.31 8.52
N SER A 46 -3.06 0.56 8.98
CA SER A 46 -2.87 0.32 10.41
C SER A 46 -2.54 1.58 11.21
N ASN A 47 -1.87 2.56 10.58
CA ASN A 47 -1.58 3.86 11.19
C ASN A 47 -2.74 4.84 11.10
N LEU A 48 -3.72 4.58 10.22
CA LEU A 48 -4.91 5.43 10.07
C LEU A 48 -5.97 5.08 11.13
N ASP A 49 -6.21 3.80 11.35
CA ASP A 49 -7.19 3.30 12.33
C ASP A 49 -6.85 1.85 12.73
N ALA A 50 -6.95 1.53 14.03
CA ALA A 50 -6.61 0.22 14.58
C ALA A 50 -7.54 -0.91 14.11
N HIS A 51 -8.71 -0.57 13.54
CA HIS A 51 -9.63 -1.53 12.93
C HIS A 51 -9.53 -1.59 11.41
N SER A 52 -8.72 -0.72 10.80
CA SER A 52 -8.49 -0.72 9.35
C SER A 52 -7.34 -1.65 9.00
N SER A 53 -7.67 -2.74 8.31
CA SER A 53 -6.68 -3.70 7.78
C SER A 53 -6.70 -3.69 6.26
N PHE A 54 -5.52 -3.74 5.66
CA PHE A 54 -5.42 -4.08 4.24
C PHE A 54 -5.78 -5.55 4.05
N LEU A 55 -6.66 -5.85 3.10
CA LEU A 55 -7.03 -7.22 2.74
C LEU A 55 -6.43 -7.54 1.38
N ASN A 56 -5.29 -8.22 1.39
CA ASN A 56 -4.69 -8.73 0.15
C ASN A 56 -5.47 -9.95 -0.37
N GLU A 57 -5.16 -10.37 -1.59
CA GLU A 57 -5.85 -11.47 -2.26
C GLU A 57 -5.77 -12.80 -1.47
N LYS A 58 -4.63 -13.07 -0.84
CA LYS A 58 -4.44 -14.26 -0.02
C LYS A 58 -5.35 -14.23 1.21
N ASP A 59 -5.34 -13.13 1.96
CA ASP A 59 -6.12 -12.98 3.19
C ASP A 59 -7.63 -12.99 2.89
N PHE A 60 -8.05 -12.43 1.75
CA PHE A 60 -9.43 -12.54 1.27
C PHE A 60 -9.84 -13.99 1.02
N ASN A 61 -8.97 -14.77 0.34
CA ASN A 61 -9.22 -16.18 0.06
C ASN A 61 -9.27 -17.01 1.35
N ASP A 62 -8.36 -16.78 2.29
CA ASP A 62 -8.35 -17.45 3.59
C ASP A 62 -9.62 -17.14 4.39
N MET A 63 -10.05 -15.87 4.43
CA MET A 63 -11.28 -15.46 5.10
C MET A 63 -12.52 -16.08 4.45
N LYS A 64 -12.54 -16.20 3.12
CA LYS A 64 -13.61 -16.87 2.37
C LYS A 64 -13.67 -18.37 2.69
N ILE A 65 -12.54 -19.05 2.80
CA ILE A 65 -12.51 -20.47 3.21
C ILE A 65 -13.09 -20.63 4.62
N GLN A 66 -12.69 -19.74 5.53
CA GLN A 66 -13.09 -19.79 6.94
C GLN A 66 -14.58 -19.47 7.17
N THR A 67 -15.19 -18.65 6.32
CA THR A 67 -16.62 -18.26 6.41
C THR A 67 -17.57 -19.20 5.67
N ASN A 68 -17.06 -20.03 4.75
CA ASN A 68 -17.85 -21.05 4.06
C ASN A 68 -17.66 -22.45 4.66
N GLY A 69 -16.97 -22.57 5.81
CA GLY A 69 -16.73 -23.81 6.54
C GLY A 69 -17.77 -24.11 7.62
#